data_AF-A0A962WIH2-F1
#
_entry.id   AF-A0A962WIH2-F1
#
_cell.length_a   1.000
_cell.length_b   1.000
_cell.length_c   1.000
_cell.angle_alpha   90.00
_cell.angle_beta   90.00
_cell.angle_gamma   90.00
#
_symmetry.space_group_name_H-M   'P 1'
#
loop_
_entity.id
_entity.type
_entity.pdbx_description
1 polymer ?
#
loop_
_entity_poly.entity_id
_entity_poly.type
_entity_poly.pdbx_seq_one_letter_code
_entity_poly.pdbx_strand_id
1 'polypeptide(L)'
;ALQIHGGHGYIRAQGIEQFVRDARICQIYEGTNGVQALDLVGRKLPENAGRLLRRFFHPIANYIERHQDDPALRDLVQQLAKAFGRLQRATAHVAFTGRSDPNQALCGASDYLRLFGLVALGYVWCRTAQCALRADGGLSAGFYQAKLDTARFYMDRMLPETGALLAGIMADGDTVMGFDEAAF
;
A
#
# COMPACT_ATOMS: atom_id res chain seq x y z
N ALA A 1 4.96 16.88 -8.51
CA ALA A 1 4.54 18.06 -9.29
C ALA A 1 5.37 19.30 -8.91
N LEU A 2 5.21 19.85 -7.70
CA LEU A 2 5.90 21.09 -7.29
C LEU A 2 7.42 21.08 -7.52
N GLN A 3 8.12 20.03 -7.08
CA GLN A 3 9.59 19.92 -7.23
C GLN A 3 10.09 20.01 -8.68
N ILE A 4 9.30 19.53 -9.65
CA ILE A 4 9.67 19.54 -11.07
C ILE A 4 9.81 20.99 -11.59
N HIS A 5 9.07 21.93 -11.00
CA HIS A 5 9.09 23.35 -11.38
C HIS A 5 10.09 24.18 -10.56
N GLY A 6 10.84 23.56 -9.64
CA GLY A 6 11.80 24.27 -8.77
C GLY A 6 11.17 25.47 -8.05
N GLY A 7 11.91 26.57 -7.95
CA GLY A 7 11.41 27.81 -7.33
C GLY A 7 10.16 28.39 -7.99
N HIS A 8 9.96 28.15 -9.29
CA HIS A 8 8.75 28.61 -9.98
C HIS A 8 7.49 27.90 -9.46
N GLY A 9 7.60 26.64 -9.03
CA GLY A 9 6.50 25.90 -8.43
C GLY A 9 5.96 26.53 -7.13
N TYR A 10 6.73 27.41 -6.50
CA TYR A 10 6.35 28.13 -5.28
C TYR A 10 5.68 29.48 -5.54
N ILE A 11 5.65 29.93 -6.80
CA ILE A 11 5.02 31.20 -7.18
C ILE A 11 3.51 30.95 -7.37
N ARG A 12 2.66 31.66 -6.62
CA ARG A 12 1.19 31.47 -6.65
C ARG A 12 0.58 31.53 -8.04
N ALA A 13 1.09 32.40 -8.93
CA ALA A 13 0.61 32.53 -10.30
C ALA A 13 0.74 31.25 -11.15
N GLN A 14 1.63 30.31 -10.77
CA GLN A 14 1.75 29.00 -11.42
C GLN A 14 0.67 28.00 -10.97
N GLY A 15 0.00 28.25 -9.85
CA GLY A 15 -1.07 27.39 -9.32
C GLY A 15 -0.64 26.04 -8.72
N ILE A 16 0.62 25.61 -8.89
CA ILE A 16 1.05 24.27 -8.44
C ILE A 16 1.07 24.13 -6.92
N GLU A 17 1.45 25.20 -6.21
CA GLU A 17 1.42 25.24 -4.75
C GLU A 17 -0.01 25.06 -4.19
N GLN A 18 -1.02 25.52 -4.94
CA GLN A 18 -2.41 25.36 -4.55
C GLN A 18 -2.79 23.87 -4.47
N PHE A 19 -2.36 23.04 -5.40
CA PHE A 19 -2.65 21.59 -5.33
C PHE A 19 -2.07 20.94 -4.06
N VAL A 20 -0.92 21.41 -3.56
CA VAL A 20 -0.32 20.89 -2.33
C VAL A 20 -1.17 21.29 -1.12
N ARG A 21 -1.65 22.55 -1.07
CA ARG A 21 -2.54 23.02 0.00
C ARG A 21 -3.89 22.30 -0.04
N ASP A 22 -4.49 22.21 -1.21
CA ASP A 22 -5.82 21.64 -1.38
C ASP A 22 -5.81 20.12 -1.11
N ALA A 23 -4.73 19.41 -1.45
CA ALA A 23 -4.58 17.99 -1.12
C ALA A 23 -4.32 17.72 0.37
N ARG A 24 -3.87 18.71 1.15
CA ARG A 24 -3.50 18.51 2.56
C ARG A 24 -4.72 18.17 3.43
N ILE A 25 -5.88 18.76 3.13
CA ILE A 25 -7.10 18.53 3.91
C ILE A 25 -7.57 17.08 3.82
N CYS A 26 -7.28 16.38 2.71
CA CYS A 26 -7.66 14.98 2.50
C CYS A 26 -7.02 14.01 3.49
N GLN A 27 -5.98 14.42 4.22
CA GLN A 27 -5.30 13.59 5.24
C GLN A 27 -5.86 13.82 6.66
N ILE A 28 -6.77 14.78 6.82
CA ILE A 28 -7.21 15.33 8.11
C ILE A 28 -8.73 15.22 8.28
N TYR A 29 -9.47 15.68 7.28
CA TYR A 29 -10.94 15.72 7.32
C TYR A 29 -11.54 14.32 7.08
N GLU A 30 -12.74 14.05 7.63
CA GLU A 30 -13.39 12.72 7.67
C GLU A 30 -12.59 11.62 8.37
N GLY A 31 -11.76 12.02 9.34
CA GLY A 31 -10.90 11.12 10.11
C GLY A 31 -9.47 11.13 9.58
N THR A 32 -8.53 11.48 10.46
CA THR A 32 -7.11 11.58 10.11
C THR A 32 -6.57 10.23 9.64
N ASN A 33 -5.48 10.25 8.86
CA ASN A 33 -4.81 9.01 8.43
C ASN A 33 -4.51 8.05 9.60
N GLY A 34 -4.17 8.59 10.78
CA GLY A 34 -3.96 7.79 11.99
C GLY A 34 -5.25 7.13 12.47
N VAL A 35 -6.36 7.86 12.54
CA VAL A 35 -7.67 7.29 12.91
C VAL A 35 -8.10 6.20 11.92
N GLN A 36 -7.90 6.42 10.61
CA GLN A 36 -8.20 5.41 9.59
C GLN A 36 -7.34 4.15 9.75
N ALA A 37 -6.07 4.31 10.09
CA ALA A 37 -5.16 3.19 10.35
C ALA A 37 -5.59 2.39 11.59
N LEU A 38 -5.95 3.07 12.68
CA LEU A 38 -6.45 2.45 13.90
C LEU A 38 -7.80 1.75 13.67
N ASP A 39 -8.71 2.32 12.87
CA ASP A 39 -9.97 1.66 12.51
C ASP A 39 -9.72 0.39 11.68
N LEU A 40 -8.82 0.44 10.70
CA LEU A 40 -8.45 -0.74 9.92
C LEU A 40 -7.97 -1.87 10.82
N VAL A 41 -6.97 -1.59 11.66
CA VAL A 41 -6.34 -2.61 12.52
C VAL A 41 -7.26 -3.06 13.66
N GLY A 42 -7.80 -2.12 14.41
CA GLY A 42 -8.56 -2.38 15.63
C GLY A 42 -10.00 -2.83 15.38
N ARG A 43 -10.62 -2.46 14.25
CA ARG A 43 -12.04 -2.73 13.98
C ARG A 43 -12.27 -3.58 12.74
N LYS A 44 -11.66 -3.25 11.59
CA LYS A 44 -11.96 -3.92 10.31
C LYS A 44 -11.30 -5.29 10.15
N LEU A 45 -10.05 -5.44 10.57
CA LEU A 45 -9.35 -6.73 10.51
C LEU A 45 -10.03 -7.85 11.35
N PRO A 46 -10.40 -7.62 12.63
CA PRO A 46 -11.04 -8.68 13.43
C PRO A 46 -12.52 -8.90 13.06
N GLU A 47 -13.14 -7.98 12.30
CA GLU A 47 -14.56 -8.02 11.97
C GLU A 47 -14.97 -9.37 11.35
N ASN A 48 -16.06 -9.95 11.85
CA ASN A 48 -16.55 -11.27 11.44
C ASN A 48 -15.45 -12.37 11.54
N ALA A 49 -14.61 -12.31 12.58
CA ALA A 49 -13.47 -13.20 12.79
C ALA A 49 -12.49 -13.20 11.59
N GLY A 50 -12.24 -12.02 11.01
CA GLY A 50 -11.34 -11.86 9.86
C GLY A 50 -11.90 -12.36 8.53
N ARG A 51 -13.20 -12.70 8.47
CA ARG A 51 -13.85 -13.18 7.23
C ARG A 51 -13.80 -12.14 6.13
N LEU A 52 -13.89 -10.85 6.44
CA LEU A 52 -13.85 -9.77 5.45
C LEU A 52 -12.49 -9.70 4.74
N LEU A 53 -11.39 -9.95 5.46
CA LEU A 53 -10.04 -9.95 4.90
C LEU A 53 -9.88 -10.96 3.75
N ARG A 54 -10.56 -12.11 3.85
CA ARG A 54 -10.56 -13.14 2.80
C ARG A 54 -11.06 -12.63 1.47
N ARG A 55 -11.98 -11.66 1.45
CA ARG A 55 -12.51 -11.04 0.22
C ARG A 55 -11.45 -10.24 -0.53
N PHE A 56 -10.40 -9.77 0.17
CA PHE A 56 -9.24 -9.13 -0.44
C PHE A 56 -8.13 -10.15 -0.74
N PHE A 57 -7.86 -11.08 0.17
CA PHE A 57 -6.72 -12.00 0.06
C PHE A 57 -6.94 -13.07 -1.00
N HIS A 58 -8.14 -13.66 -1.09
CA HIS A 58 -8.39 -14.76 -2.03
C HIS A 58 -8.26 -14.31 -3.51
N PRO A 59 -8.81 -13.16 -3.95
CA PRO A 59 -8.61 -12.71 -5.33
C PRO A 59 -7.14 -12.52 -5.71
N ILE A 60 -6.31 -12.01 -4.79
CA ILE A 60 -4.88 -11.80 -5.02
C ILE A 60 -4.16 -13.15 -5.10
N ALA A 61 -4.39 -14.04 -4.13
CA ALA A 61 -3.80 -15.38 -4.11
C ALA A 61 -4.13 -16.17 -5.38
N ASN A 62 -5.41 -16.21 -5.75
CA ASN A 62 -5.88 -16.89 -6.97
C ASN A 62 -5.28 -16.27 -8.24
N TYR A 63 -5.08 -14.94 -8.26
CA TYR A 63 -4.47 -14.28 -9.41
C TYR A 63 -2.98 -14.64 -9.53
N ILE A 64 -2.25 -14.66 -8.41
CA ILE A 64 -0.85 -15.08 -8.38
C ILE A 64 -0.73 -16.52 -8.90
N GLU A 65 -1.51 -17.45 -8.35
CA GLU A 65 -1.48 -18.85 -8.74
C GLU A 65 -1.74 -19.06 -10.24
N ARG A 66 -2.71 -18.35 -10.81
CA ARG A 66 -3.08 -18.46 -12.23
C ARG A 66 -2.06 -17.88 -13.19
N HIS A 67 -1.25 -16.91 -12.75
CA HIS A 67 -0.41 -16.10 -13.64
C HIS A 67 1.08 -16.16 -13.32
N GLN A 68 1.50 -16.88 -12.28
CA GLN A 68 2.91 -17.02 -11.90
C GLN A 68 3.77 -17.67 -13.00
N ASP A 69 3.16 -18.51 -13.84
CA ASP A 69 3.87 -19.21 -14.93
C ASP A 69 3.77 -18.49 -16.28
N ASP A 70 2.90 -17.48 -16.43
CA ASP A 70 2.73 -16.70 -17.65
C ASP A 70 4.01 -15.89 -17.94
N PRO A 71 4.77 -16.19 -19.01
CA PRO A 71 6.05 -15.54 -19.27
C PRO A 71 5.96 -14.01 -19.40
N ALA A 72 4.81 -13.48 -19.84
CA ALA A 72 4.65 -12.04 -20.03
C ALA A 72 4.31 -11.30 -18.72
N LEU A 73 3.82 -12.00 -17.70
CA LEU A 73 3.42 -11.43 -16.41
C LEU A 73 4.27 -11.90 -15.23
N ARG A 74 5.06 -12.96 -15.41
CA ARG A 74 5.80 -13.67 -14.37
C ARG A 74 6.53 -12.75 -13.41
N ASP A 75 7.32 -11.81 -13.94
CA ASP A 75 8.12 -10.91 -13.10
C ASP A 75 7.25 -10.02 -12.21
N LEU A 76 6.18 -9.42 -12.76
CA LEU A 76 5.24 -8.60 -12.00
C LEU A 76 4.51 -9.43 -10.94
N VAL A 77 4.07 -10.64 -11.31
CA VAL A 77 3.33 -11.56 -10.42
C VAL A 77 4.22 -12.07 -9.28
N GLN A 78 5.49 -12.38 -9.54
CA GLN A 78 6.43 -12.80 -8.49
C GLN A 78 6.72 -11.67 -7.50
N GLN A 79 6.85 -10.43 -7.97
CA GLN A 79 7.02 -9.28 -7.10
C GLN A 79 5.77 -9.03 -6.24
N LEU A 80 4.58 -9.13 -6.84
CA LEU A 80 3.31 -9.09 -6.12
C LEU A 80 3.22 -10.20 -5.07
N ALA A 81 3.61 -11.44 -5.40
CA ALA A 81 3.58 -12.57 -4.48
C ALA A 81 4.46 -12.33 -3.24
N LYS A 82 5.67 -11.80 -3.44
CA LYS A 82 6.57 -11.43 -2.33
C LYS A 82 5.94 -10.36 -1.43
N ALA A 83 5.37 -9.31 -2.01
CA ALA A 83 4.73 -8.24 -1.24
C ALA A 83 3.45 -8.70 -0.53
N PHE A 84 2.65 -9.55 -1.18
CA PHE A 84 1.46 -10.16 -0.59
C PHE A 84 1.82 -11.07 0.59
N GLY A 85 2.90 -11.85 0.49
CA GLY A 85 3.42 -12.62 1.61
C GLY A 85 3.83 -11.76 2.80
N ARG A 86 4.40 -10.56 2.56
CA ARG A 86 4.68 -9.58 3.63
C ARG A 86 3.40 -9.08 4.29
N LEU A 87 2.36 -8.76 3.50
CA LEU A 87 1.05 -8.36 4.03
C LEU A 87 0.41 -9.47 4.89
N GLN A 88 0.49 -10.72 4.44
CA GLN A 88 -0.01 -11.86 5.21
C GLN A 88 0.72 -12.00 6.55
N ARG A 89 2.06 -11.88 6.55
CA ARG A 89 2.87 -11.91 7.77
C ARG A 89 2.54 -10.75 8.72
N ALA A 90 2.45 -9.52 8.21
CA ALA A 90 2.07 -8.34 8.99
C ALA A 90 0.68 -8.53 9.62
N THR A 91 -0.29 -9.03 8.85
CA THR A 91 -1.65 -9.25 9.34
C THR A 91 -1.69 -10.31 10.44
N ALA A 92 -0.94 -11.41 10.27
CA ALA A 92 -0.84 -12.45 11.29
C ALA A 92 -0.18 -11.93 12.57
N HIS A 93 0.86 -11.11 12.44
CA HIS A 93 1.55 -10.50 13.58
C HIS A 93 0.62 -9.57 14.37
N VAL A 94 -0.04 -8.62 13.70
CA VAL A 94 -1.02 -7.70 14.31
C VAL A 94 -2.16 -8.46 14.99
N ALA A 95 -2.67 -9.52 14.36
CA ALA A 95 -3.73 -10.34 14.96
C ALA A 95 -3.26 -11.16 16.17
N PHE A 96 -1.97 -11.52 16.22
CA PHE A 96 -1.37 -12.23 17.35
C PHE A 96 -1.12 -11.29 18.52
N THR A 97 -0.40 -10.18 18.30
CA THR A 97 -0.06 -9.21 19.35
C THR A 97 -1.31 -8.55 19.93
N GLY A 98 -2.31 -8.24 19.09
CA GLY A 98 -3.56 -7.61 19.54
C GLY A 98 -4.44 -8.47 20.45
N ARG A 99 -4.16 -9.77 20.57
CA ARG A 99 -4.82 -10.64 21.58
C ARG A 99 -4.26 -10.43 22.97
N SER A 100 -2.97 -10.15 23.08
CA SER A 100 -2.25 -9.99 24.34
C SER A 100 -2.26 -8.54 24.78
N ASP A 101 -1.93 -7.61 23.88
CA ASP A 101 -1.95 -6.18 24.12
C ASP A 101 -2.44 -5.43 22.86
N PRO A 102 -3.64 -4.82 22.91
CA PRO A 102 -4.15 -3.98 21.83
C PRO A 102 -3.19 -2.84 21.45
N ASN A 103 -2.45 -2.27 22.40
CA ASN A 103 -1.54 -1.15 22.13
C ASN A 103 -0.37 -1.59 21.23
N GLN A 104 0.18 -2.78 21.46
CA GLN A 104 1.23 -3.33 20.59
C GLN A 104 0.75 -3.52 19.14
N ALA A 105 -0.48 -3.99 18.94
CA ALA A 105 -1.03 -4.12 17.60
C ALA A 105 -1.25 -2.75 16.91
N LEU A 106 -1.59 -1.73 17.67
CA LEU A 106 -1.90 -0.39 17.14
C LEU A 106 -0.65 0.45 16.85
N CYS A 107 0.51 0.16 17.47
CA CYS A 107 1.77 0.85 17.20
C CYS A 107 2.16 0.80 15.71
N GLY A 108 1.98 -0.35 15.06
CA GLY A 108 2.27 -0.54 13.64
C GLY A 108 1.12 -0.16 12.69
N ALA A 109 0.04 0.46 13.16
CA ALA A 109 -1.19 0.59 12.38
C ALA A 109 -1.00 1.44 11.10
N SER A 110 -0.30 2.57 11.19
CA SER A 110 -0.06 3.45 10.03
C SER A 110 0.78 2.75 8.95
N ASP A 111 1.82 2.01 9.37
CA ASP A 111 2.65 1.23 8.47
C ASP A 111 1.86 0.07 7.84
N TYR A 112 1.00 -0.58 8.62
CA TYR A 112 0.10 -1.62 8.13
C TYR A 112 -0.85 -1.08 7.06
N LEU A 113 -1.50 0.06 7.30
CA LEU A 113 -2.39 0.70 6.32
C LEU A 113 -1.65 1.00 5.01
N ARG A 114 -0.43 1.54 5.11
CA ARG A 114 0.39 1.84 3.93
C ARG A 114 0.83 0.58 3.18
N LEU A 115 1.27 -0.45 3.90
CA LEU A 115 1.65 -1.74 3.33
C LEU A 115 0.47 -2.36 2.57
N PHE A 116 -0.71 -2.36 3.18
CA PHE A 116 -1.94 -2.84 2.57
C PHE A 116 -2.23 -2.10 1.25
N GLY A 117 -2.18 -0.76 1.27
CA GLY A 117 -2.40 0.07 0.10
C GLY A 117 -1.40 -0.22 -1.04
N LEU A 118 -0.12 -0.39 -0.71
CA LEU A 118 0.92 -0.71 -1.69
C LEU A 118 0.65 -2.03 -2.41
N VAL A 119 0.24 -3.07 -1.67
CA VAL A 119 -0.12 -4.38 -2.22
C VAL A 119 -1.39 -4.31 -3.05
N ALA A 120 -2.40 -3.56 -2.61
CA ALA A 120 -3.64 -3.34 -3.37
C ALA A 120 -3.36 -2.71 -4.74
N LEU A 121 -2.52 -1.66 -4.77
CA LEU A 121 -2.10 -1.03 -6.01
C LEU A 121 -1.22 -1.95 -6.87
N GLY A 122 -0.31 -2.72 -6.26
CA GLY A 122 0.47 -3.73 -7.00
C GLY A 122 -0.43 -4.74 -7.72
N TYR A 123 -1.47 -5.22 -7.03
CA TYR A 123 -2.45 -6.11 -7.65
C TYR A 123 -3.18 -5.47 -8.85
N VAL A 124 -3.60 -4.21 -8.71
CA VAL A 124 -4.23 -3.46 -9.81
C VAL A 124 -3.26 -3.24 -10.98
N TRP A 125 -1.98 -2.99 -10.72
CA TRP A 125 -0.96 -2.85 -11.76
C TRP A 125 -0.72 -4.15 -12.53
N CYS A 126 -0.68 -5.30 -11.86
CA CYS A 126 -0.63 -6.60 -12.55
C CYS A 126 -1.83 -6.78 -13.49
N ARG A 127 -3.05 -6.47 -13.01
CA ARG A 127 -4.26 -6.56 -13.83
C ARG A 127 -4.25 -5.59 -15.01
N THR A 128 -3.74 -4.39 -14.79
CA THR A 128 -3.61 -3.37 -15.84
C THR A 128 -2.60 -3.83 -16.91
N ALA A 129 -1.47 -4.41 -16.51
CA ALA A 129 -0.50 -4.98 -17.42
C ALA A 129 -1.11 -6.13 -18.24
N GLN A 130 -1.86 -7.03 -17.59
CA GLN A 130 -2.59 -8.09 -18.28
C GLN A 130 -3.59 -7.54 -19.32
N CYS A 131 -4.35 -6.50 -18.98
CA CYS A 131 -5.27 -5.87 -19.92
C CYS A 131 -4.52 -5.23 -21.10
N ALA A 132 -3.39 -4.56 -20.84
CA ALA A 132 -2.56 -3.94 -21.87
C ALA A 132 -1.97 -4.98 -22.84
N LEU A 133 -1.52 -6.15 -22.34
CA LEU A 133 -0.99 -7.24 -23.17
C LEU A 133 -2.06 -7.91 -24.04
N ARG A 134 -3.32 -7.90 -23.59
CA ARG A 134 -4.46 -8.53 -24.29
C ARG A 134 -5.23 -7.55 -25.18
N ALA A 135 -4.81 -6.29 -25.24
CA ALA A 135 -5.51 -5.29 -26.01
C ALA A 135 -5.38 -5.58 -27.51
N ASP A 136 -6.51 -5.83 -28.15
CA ASP A 136 -6.62 -6.03 -29.59
C ASP A 136 -7.43 -4.87 -30.18
N GLY A 137 -6.80 -3.70 -30.23
CA GLY A 137 -7.41 -2.42 -30.61
C GLY A 137 -7.71 -1.46 -29.44
N GLY A 138 -8.40 -0.36 -29.74
CA GLY A 138 -8.70 0.70 -28.77
C GLY A 138 -7.69 1.84 -28.79
N LEU A 139 -7.01 2.08 -27.66
CA LEU A 139 -6.00 3.14 -27.55
C LEU A 139 -4.71 2.79 -28.32
N SER A 140 -3.81 3.77 -28.46
CA SER A 140 -2.57 3.57 -29.20
C SER A 140 -1.65 2.53 -28.54
N ALA A 141 -0.83 1.86 -29.36
CA ALA A 141 0.20 0.94 -28.85
C ALA A 141 1.12 1.62 -27.82
N GLY A 142 1.44 2.91 -28.03
CA GLY A 142 2.23 3.70 -27.08
C GLY A 142 1.56 3.86 -25.71
N PHE A 143 0.23 3.97 -25.65
CA PHE A 143 -0.50 4.03 -24.38
C PHE A 143 -0.38 2.70 -23.60
N TYR A 144 -0.59 1.57 -24.27
CA TYR A 144 -0.48 0.26 -23.62
C TYR A 144 0.96 -0.04 -23.18
N GLN A 145 1.94 0.31 -24.01
CA GLN A 145 3.36 0.20 -23.62
C GLN A 145 3.65 1.05 -22.37
N ALA A 146 3.18 2.30 -22.33
CA ALA A 146 3.36 3.15 -21.14
C ALA A 146 2.72 2.56 -19.87
N LYS A 147 1.61 1.83 -19.99
CA LYS A 147 1.01 1.11 -18.85
C LYS A 147 1.88 -0.04 -18.36
N LEU A 148 2.50 -0.79 -19.27
CA LEU A 148 3.45 -1.86 -18.92
C LEU A 148 4.69 -1.28 -18.22
N ASP A 149 5.26 -0.21 -18.78
CA ASP A 149 6.44 0.45 -18.22
C ASP A 149 6.15 1.05 -16.84
N THR A 150 4.97 1.64 -16.66
CA THR A 150 4.55 2.19 -15.35
C THR A 150 4.30 1.09 -14.33
N ALA A 151 3.67 -0.03 -14.74
CA ALA A 151 3.48 -1.19 -13.87
C ALA A 151 4.84 -1.72 -13.39
N ARG A 152 5.81 -1.87 -14.30
CA ARG A 152 7.17 -2.29 -13.97
C ARG A 152 7.85 -1.31 -13.01
N PHE A 153 7.78 -0.01 -13.28
CA PHE A 153 8.31 1.02 -12.37
C PHE A 153 7.72 0.90 -10.96
N TYR A 154 6.40 0.73 -10.85
CA TYR A 154 5.73 0.59 -9.56
C TYR A 154 6.25 -0.66 -8.80
N MET A 155 6.36 -1.80 -9.48
CA MET A 155 6.88 -3.02 -8.87
C MET A 155 8.33 -2.88 -8.42
N ASP A 156 9.18 -2.29 -9.26
CA ASP A 156 10.62 -2.21 -9.00
C ASP A 156 10.99 -1.09 -8.01
N ARG A 157 10.21 -0.01 -7.92
CA ARG A 157 10.57 1.21 -7.16
C ARG A 157 9.65 1.54 -5.99
N MET A 158 8.38 1.19 -6.05
CA MET A 158 7.40 1.55 -5.01
C MET A 158 7.08 0.36 -4.10
N LEU A 159 6.74 -0.79 -4.70
CA LEU A 159 6.36 -1.99 -3.97
C LEU A 159 7.43 -2.54 -2.98
N PRO A 160 8.76 -2.37 -3.19
CA PRO A 160 9.76 -2.84 -2.25
C PRO A 160 9.68 -2.18 -0.87
N GLU A 161 9.08 -1.00 -0.76
CA GLU A 161 8.82 -0.31 0.52
C GLU A 161 8.06 -1.19 1.53
N THR A 162 7.25 -2.14 1.04
CA THR A 162 6.58 -3.16 1.87
C THR A 162 7.54 -3.96 2.76
N GLY A 163 8.82 -4.07 2.40
CA GLY A 163 9.85 -4.72 3.22
C GLY A 163 10.20 -3.90 4.47
N ALA A 164 10.43 -2.60 4.30
CA ALA A 164 10.73 -1.70 5.43
C ALA A 164 9.51 -1.53 6.35
N LEU A 165 8.32 -1.39 5.76
CA LEU A 165 7.06 -1.30 6.52
C LEU A 165 6.81 -2.57 7.34
N LEU A 166 7.06 -3.76 6.77
CA LEU A 166 6.95 -5.01 7.54
C LEU A 166 7.93 -5.02 8.73
N ALA A 167 9.16 -4.55 8.54
CA ALA A 167 10.12 -4.48 9.63
C ALA A 167 9.66 -3.55 10.76
N GLY A 168 9.08 -2.39 10.42
CA GLY A 168 8.47 -1.48 11.40
C GLY A 168 7.29 -2.11 12.14
N ILE A 169 6.38 -2.79 11.42
CA ILE A 169 5.23 -3.49 12.02
C ILE A 169 5.67 -4.62 12.96
N MET A 170 6.79 -5.27 12.68
CA MET A 170 7.33 -6.37 13.49
C MET A 170 8.17 -5.89 14.69
N ALA A 171 8.48 -4.61 14.78
CA ALA A 171 9.21 -4.05 15.92
C ALA A 171 8.32 -3.97 17.16
N ASP A 172 8.94 -4.06 18.34
CA ASP A 172 8.22 -4.01 19.60
C ASP A 172 7.66 -2.61 19.87
N GLY A 173 6.40 -2.57 20.31
CA GLY A 173 5.67 -1.35 20.66
C GLY A 173 6.27 -0.63 21.87
N ASP A 174 7.06 -1.32 22.70
CA ASP A 174 7.75 -0.73 23.86
C ASP A 174 8.63 0.47 23.47
N THR A 175 9.19 0.46 22.26
CA THR A 175 9.99 1.58 21.75
C THR A 175 9.19 2.86 21.50
N VAL A 176 7.87 2.77 21.43
CA VAL A 176 6.96 3.91 21.24
C VAL A 176 6.20 4.19 22.54
N MET A 177 5.70 3.15 23.19
CA MET A 177 4.86 3.26 24.38
C MET A 177 5.64 3.38 25.69
N GLY A 178 6.93 3.05 25.69
CA GLY A 178 7.79 3.06 26.87
C GLY A 178 8.57 4.35 27.10
N PHE A 179 8.44 5.36 26.22
CA PHE A 179 9.05 6.67 26.47
C PHE A 179 8.30 7.41 27.59
N ASP A 180 9.07 8.03 28.49
CA ASP A 180 8.52 8.93 29.49
C ASP A 180 7.89 10.15 28.80
N GLU A 181 6.67 10.50 29.19
CA GLU A 181 5.97 11.69 28.70
C GLU A 181 6.80 12.96 28.96
N ALA A 182 7.54 13.01 30.07
CA ALA A 182 8.40 14.15 30.40
C ALA A 182 9.61 14.33 29.45
N ALA A 183 9.87 13.36 28.57
CA ALA A 183 10.95 13.44 27.58
C ALA A 183 10.53 14.07 26.23
N PHE A 184 9.25 14.44 26.05
CA PHE A 184 8.71 15.09 24.85
C PHE A 184 8.42 16.58 25.07
#